data_AF-A0AAJ2NT02-F1
#
_entry.id   AF-A0AAJ2NT02-F1
#
_cell.length_a   1.000
_cell.length_b   1.000
_cell.length_c   1.000
_cell.angle_alpha   90.00
_cell.angle_beta   90.00
_cell.angle_gamma   90.00
#
_symmetry.space_group_name_H-M   'P 1'
#
loop_
_entity.id
_entity.type
_entity.pdbx_description
1 polymer ?
#
loop_
_entity_poly.entity_id
_entity_poly.type
_entity_poly.pdbx_seq_one_letter_code
_entity_poly.pdbx_strand_id
1 'polypeptide(L)'
;IFQTIMPDFFPNQKAFRRLSPEKVAKMVKPFLLRRVKKDVLKELPEKIETVHVSDLTKQQKELYLAYLEKIKTETTDSLQGEGFQKSRMK
;
A
#
# COMPACT_ATOMS: atom_id res chain seq x y z
N ILE A 1 -1.31 -15.08 -3.77
CA ILE A 1 -0.40 -15.71 -4.77
C ILE A 1 0.14 -17.02 -4.23
N PHE A 2 1.12 -17.04 -3.30
CA PHE A 2 1.72 -18.31 -2.83
C PHE A 2 0.72 -19.31 -2.24
N GLN A 3 -0.22 -18.89 -1.38
CA GLN A 3 -1.27 -19.78 -0.86
C GLN A 3 -2.11 -20.47 -1.95
N THR A 4 -2.23 -19.84 -3.13
CA THR A 4 -3.03 -20.35 -4.26
C THR A 4 -2.26 -21.36 -5.10
N ILE A 5 -0.96 -21.11 -5.32
CA ILE A 5 -0.11 -21.95 -6.19
C ILE A 5 0.66 -23.03 -5.42
N MET A 6 0.91 -22.80 -4.13
CA MET A 6 1.61 -23.68 -3.21
C MET A 6 1.03 -23.49 -1.80
N PRO A 7 -0.09 -24.16 -1.51
CA PRO A 7 -0.70 -24.14 -0.19
C PRO A 7 0.31 -24.57 0.88
N ASP A 8 0.20 -23.97 2.07
CA ASP A 8 1.01 -24.27 3.26
C ASP A 8 2.53 -23.98 3.15
N PHE A 9 2.97 -23.36 2.07
CA PHE A 9 4.35 -22.92 1.90
C PHE A 9 4.80 -21.88 2.94
N PHE A 10 3.88 -20.98 3.31
CA PHE A 10 4.10 -19.99 4.37
C PHE A 10 3.33 -20.37 5.63
N PRO A 11 3.84 -19.99 6.81
CA PRO A 11 3.09 -20.17 8.04
C PRO A 11 1.83 -19.30 8.03
N ASN A 12 0.95 -19.52 9.00
CA ASN A 12 -0.26 -18.73 9.15
C ASN A 12 0.02 -17.21 9.14
N GLN A 13 -1.00 -16.41 8.80
CA GLN A 13 -0.84 -14.97 8.56
C GLN A 13 -0.20 -14.22 9.74
N LYS A 14 -0.51 -14.60 10.99
CA LYS A 14 0.06 -13.97 12.19
C LYS A 14 1.57 -14.24 12.31
N ALA A 15 1.99 -15.47 12.05
CA ALA A 15 3.40 -15.85 12.07
C ALA A 15 4.16 -15.27 10.87
N PHE A 16 3.54 -15.24 9.68
CA PHE A 16 4.15 -14.65 8.48
C PHE A 16 4.50 -13.17 8.69
N ARG A 17 3.62 -12.38 9.32
CA ARG A 17 3.87 -10.96 9.61
C ARG A 17 5.07 -10.70 10.53
N ARG A 18 5.53 -11.71 11.27
CA ARG A 18 6.71 -11.62 12.16
C ARG A 18 8.00 -12.01 11.45
N LEU A 19 7.94 -12.52 10.22
CA LEU A 19 9.14 -12.87 9.46
C LEU A 19 9.80 -11.59 8.93
N SER A 20 11.14 -11.58 8.93
CA SER A 20 11.87 -10.48 8.31
C SER A 20 11.76 -10.55 6.78
N PRO A 21 11.82 -9.41 6.08
CA PRO A 21 11.80 -9.39 4.62
C PRO A 21 12.88 -10.27 3.98
N GLU A 22 14.08 -10.35 4.58
CA GLU A 22 15.21 -11.15 4.08
C GLU A 22 14.89 -12.65 4.16
N LYS A 23 14.23 -13.09 5.24
CA LYS A 23 13.81 -14.48 5.41
C LYS A 23 12.76 -14.84 4.37
N VAL A 24 11.78 -13.97 4.15
CA VAL A 24 10.76 -14.17 3.11
C VAL A 24 11.42 -14.21 1.72
N ALA A 25 12.33 -13.28 1.42
CA ALA A 25 13.05 -13.25 0.15
C ALA A 25 13.84 -14.54 -0.11
N LYS A 26 14.53 -15.08 0.91
CA LYS A 26 15.26 -16.35 0.80
C LYS A 26 14.34 -17.53 0.50
N MET A 27 13.15 -17.56 1.10
CA MET A 27 12.15 -18.60 0.86
C MET A 27 11.59 -18.55 -0.57
N VAL A 28 11.24 -17.36 -1.08
CA VAL A 28 10.63 -17.23 -2.42
C VAL A 28 11.62 -17.30 -3.57
N LYS A 29 12.91 -17.02 -3.33
CA LYS A 29 13.96 -16.92 -4.37
C LYS A 29 14.00 -18.11 -5.35
N PRO A 30 13.84 -19.39 -4.93
CA PRO A 30 13.86 -20.52 -5.86
C PRO A 30 12.67 -20.54 -6.83
N PHE A 31 11.55 -19.91 -6.46
CA PHE A 31 10.28 -19.98 -7.19
C PHE A 31 9.98 -18.72 -8.00
N LEU A 32 10.75 -17.65 -7.80
CA LEU A 32 10.51 -16.35 -8.41
C LEU A 32 11.73 -15.91 -9.21
N LEU A 33 11.59 -15.91 -10.53
CA LEU A 33 12.58 -15.31 -11.41
C LEU A 33 12.26 -13.82 -11.59
N ARG A 34 13.09 -12.95 -11.00
CA ARG A 34 12.99 -11.49 -11.17
C ARG A 34 14.29 -10.97 -11.77
N ARG A 35 14.19 -10.23 -12.88
CA ARG A 35 15.29 -9.49 -13.50
C ARG A 35 14.91 -8.03 -13.59
N VAL A 36 15.84 -7.11 -13.30
CA VAL A 36 15.60 -5.69 -13.60
C VAL A 36 16.17 -5.33 -14.97
N LYS A 37 15.56 -4.36 -15.66
CA LYS A 37 16.03 -3.92 -17.00
C LYS A 37 17.51 -3.51 -17.00
N LYS A 38 17.98 -2.93 -15.89
CA LYS A 38 19.39 -2.57 -15.67
C LYS A 38 20.34 -3.79 -15.67
N ASP A 39 19.88 -4.96 -15.21
CA ASP A 39 20.71 -6.18 -15.18
C ASP A 39 20.82 -6.84 -16.57
N VAL A 40 19.95 -6.46 -17.50
CA VAL A 40 19.79 -7.12 -18.80
C VAL A 40 20.29 -6.22 -19.95
N LEU A 41 20.10 -4.91 -19.84
CA LEU A 41 20.42 -3.95 -20.89
C LEU A 41 21.67 -3.15 -20.50
N LYS A 42 22.75 -3.30 -21.28
CA LYS A 42 24.04 -2.65 -21.04
C LYS A 42 24.01 -1.12 -21.21
N GLU A 43 23.08 -0.62 -22.03
CA GLU A 43 22.98 0.78 -22.41
C GLU A 43 21.65 1.39 -21.96
N LEU A 44 21.16 1.05 -20.76
CA LEU A 44 19.94 1.65 -20.25
C LEU A 44 20.26 3.04 -19.67
N PRO A 45 19.71 4.15 -20.23
CA PRO A 45 19.88 5.46 -19.62
C PRO A 45 19.26 5.48 -18.22
N GLU A 46 19.72 6.41 -17.39
CA GLU A 46 19.16 6.55 -16.04
C GLU A 46 17.67 6.91 -16.10
N LYS A 47 16.90 6.31 -15.19
CA LYS A 47 15.49 6.67 -15.02
C LYS A 47 15.43 8.04 -14.37
N ILE A 48 14.90 9.03 -15.08
CA ILE A 48 14.62 10.36 -14.54
C ILE A 48 13.19 10.37 -14.03
N GLU A 49 13.01 10.72 -12.76
CA GLU A 49 11.71 10.97 -12.14
C GLU A 49 11.61 12.46 -11.83
N THR A 50 10.55 13.11 -12.32
CA THR A 50 10.27 14.52 -12.03
C THR A 50 8.94 14.61 -11.33
N VAL A 51 8.92 15.22 -10.15
CA VAL A 51 7.69 15.50 -9.41
C VAL A 51 7.30 16.95 -9.71
N HIS A 52 6.18 17.12 -10.41
CA HIS A 52 5.58 18.43 -10.62
C HIS A 52 4.54 18.68 -9.53
N VAL A 53 4.84 19.62 -8.64
CA VAL A 53 3.89 20.05 -7.60
C VAL A 53 2.97 21.08 -8.22
N SER A 54 1.66 20.83 -8.12
CA SER A 54 0.62 21.74 -8.62
C SER A 54 -0.25 22.19 -7.46
N ASP A 55 -0.52 23.49 -7.39
CA ASP A 55 -1.45 24.05 -6.42
C ASP A 55 -2.89 23.86 -6.87
N LEU A 56 -3.79 23.69 -5.89
CA LEU A 56 -5.23 23.73 -6.15
C LEU A 56 -5.64 25.15 -6.49
N THR A 57 -6.46 25.30 -7.53
CA THR A 57 -7.18 26.56 -7.76
C THR A 57 -8.08 26.86 -6.56
N LYS A 58 -8.47 28.13 -6.41
CA LYS A 58 -9.35 28.56 -5.31
C LYS A 58 -10.62 27.71 -5.21
N GLN A 59 -11.30 27.48 -6.33
CA GLN A 59 -12.53 26.69 -6.40
C GLN A 59 -12.30 25.22 -6.01
N GLN A 60 -11.21 24.61 -6.49
CA GLN A 60 -10.87 23.23 -6.11
C GLN A 60 -10.54 23.11 -4.62
N LYS A 61 -9.84 24.10 -4.05
CA LYS A 61 -9.49 24.13 -2.64
C LYS A 61 -10.73 24.29 -1.76
N GLU A 62 -11.65 25.17 -2.13
CA GLU A 62 -12.94 25.34 -1.43
C GLU A 62 -13.74 24.04 -1.41
N LEU A 63 -13.88 23.38 -2.57
CA LEU A 63 -14.55 22.09 -2.66
C LEU A 63 -13.86 21.02 -1.82
N TYR A 64 -12.54 20.94 -1.89
CA TYR A 64 -11.75 19.97 -1.10
C TYR A 64 -11.95 20.17 0.41
N LEU A 65 -11.93 21.41 0.88
CA LEU A 65 -12.14 21.73 2.29
C LEU A 65 -13.55 21.37 2.77
N ALA A 66 -14.57 21.63 1.94
CA ALA A 66 -15.94 21.22 2.25
C ALA A 66 -16.09 19.71 2.40
N TYR A 67 -15.49 18.92 1.50
CA TYR A 67 -15.47 17.46 1.63
C TYR A 67 -14.66 16.99 2.85
N LEU A 68 -13.54 17.63 3.14
CA LEU A 68 -12.71 17.30 4.29
C LEU A 68 -13.48 17.51 5.60
N GLU A 69 -14.21 18.62 5.72
CA GLU A 69 -15.04 18.91 6.88
C GLU A 69 -16.17 17.89 7.02
N LYS A 70 -16.89 17.60 5.93
CA LYS A 70 -17.94 16.58 5.92
C LYS A 70 -17.44 15.22 6.42
N ILE A 71 -16.32 14.74 5.89
CA ILE A 71 -15.74 13.44 6.28
C ILE A 71 -15.31 13.46 7.75
N LYS A 72 -14.74 14.58 8.23
CA LYS A 72 -14.36 14.71 9.64
C LYS A 72 -15.56 14.61 10.56
N THR A 73 -16.65 15.32 10.25
CA THR A 73 -17.88 15.27 11.04
C THR A 73 -18.50 13.88 11.02
N GLU A 74 -18.64 13.26 9.84
CA GLU A 74 -19.12 11.87 9.72
C GLU A 74 -18.27 10.89 10.51
N THR A 75 -16.94 11.07 10.50
CA THR A 75 -16.02 10.26 11.28
C THR A 75 -16.20 10.49 12.78
N THR A 76 -16.32 11.73 13.25
CA THR A 76 -16.53 12.01 14.68
C THR A 76 -17.86 11.45 15.17
N ASP A 77 -18.92 11.57 14.38
CA ASP A 77 -20.25 11.07 14.73
C ASP A 77 -20.27 9.54 14.77
N SER A 78 -19.62 8.89 13.78
CA SER A 78 -19.46 7.43 13.76
C SER A 78 -18.68 6.92 14.98
N LEU A 79 -17.63 7.65 15.39
CA LEU A 79 -16.83 7.30 16.58
C LEU A 79 -17.59 7.47 17.90
N GLN A 80 -18.52 8.43 17.97
CA GLN A 80 -19.37 8.65 19.15
C GLN A 80 -20.53 7.64 19.24
N GLY A 81 -21.18 7.33 18.12
CA GLY A 81 -22.34 6.43 18.08
C GLY A 81 -21.99 4.94 18.09
N GLU A 82 -20.97 4.54 17.32
CA GLU A 82 -20.52 3.16 17.20
C GLU A 82 -19.06 3.09 17.63
N GLY A 83 -18.84 3.05 18.96
CA GLY A 83 -17.52 3.12 19.60
C GLY A 83 -16.41 2.44 18.79
N PHE A 84 -15.28 3.14 18.66
CA PHE A 84 -14.10 2.93 17.79
C PHE A 84 -13.79 1.50 17.28
N GLN A 85 -14.13 0.45 18.03
CA GLN A 85 -13.96 -0.95 17.66
C GLN A 85 -14.98 -1.45 16.61
N LYS A 86 -16.21 -0.91 16.55
CA LYS A 86 -17.25 -1.32 15.58
C LYS A 86 -17.12 -0.62 14.22
N SER A 87 -16.62 0.61 14.22
CA SER A 87 -16.40 1.43 13.02
C SER A 87 -15.20 0.99 12.15
N ARG A 88 -14.46 -0.06 12.53
CA ARG A 88 -13.22 -0.47 11.83
C ARG A 88 -13.42 -1.25 10.53
N MET A 89 -14.64 -1.66 10.16
CA MET A 89 -14.95 -2.26 8.86
C MET A 89 -16.47 -2.42 8.69
N LYS A 90 -17.03 -1.71 7.71
CA LYS A 90 -18.05 -2.23 6.80
C LYS A 90 -17.63 -1.85 5.38
#